data_AF-A0A931BN47-F1
#
_entry.id   AF-A0A931BN47-F1
#
_cell.length_a   1.000
_cell.length_b   1.000
_cell.length_c   1.000
_cell.angle_alpha   90.00
_cell.angle_beta   90.00
_cell.angle_gamma   90.00
#
_symmetry.space_group_name_H-M   'P 1'
#
loop_
_entity.id
_entity.type
_entity.pdbx_description
1 polymer ?
#
loop_
_entity_poly.entity_id
_entity_poly.type
_entity_poly.pdbx_seq_one_letter_code
_entity_poly.pdbx_strand_id
1 'polypeptide(L)'
;MSDWPRVLNPDPEAPPYRLDQHSPWRVKSDFRVDFTNGGYVEARGFILDLEDDSVSPERLAEMIVSAMNLLRAGPVTIFSMQIVPRGEHQDSQAAIVPAKAE
;
A
#
# COMPACT_ATOMS: atom_id res chain seq x y z
N MET A 1 22.73 2.20 2.57
CA MET A 1 22.26 0.93 3.16
C MET A 1 20.81 1.15 3.49
N SER A 2 19.89 0.32 3.00
CA SER A 2 18.45 0.57 3.20
C SER A 2 18.07 0.28 4.66
N ASP A 3 17.51 1.28 5.35
CA ASP A 3 17.14 1.22 6.78
C ASP A 3 15.87 0.39 7.05
N TRP A 4 15.76 -0.80 6.45
CA TRP A 4 14.60 -1.68 6.64
C TRP A 4 14.87 -2.77 7.69
N PRO A 5 13.85 -3.19 8.47
CA PRO A 5 12.46 -2.71 8.43
C PRO A 5 12.26 -1.35 9.11
N ARG A 6 11.21 -0.61 8.69
CA ARG A 6 10.75 0.61 9.36
C ARG A 6 9.38 0.40 9.97
N VAL A 7 9.24 0.78 11.25
CA VAL A 7 7.97 0.76 11.97
C VAL A 7 7.40 2.17 11.98
N LEU A 8 6.19 2.31 11.47
CA LEU A 8 5.52 3.59 11.23
C LEU A 8 4.16 3.59 11.90
N ASN A 9 3.73 4.73 12.43
CA ASN A 9 2.38 4.92 12.96
C ASN A 9 1.61 5.78 11.94
N PRO A 10 0.74 5.20 11.11
CA PRO A 10 -0.03 5.96 10.13
C PRO A 10 -0.91 7.00 10.82
N ASP A 11 -0.98 8.21 10.24
CA ASP A 11 -1.93 9.22 10.70
C ASP A 11 -3.36 8.78 10.31
N PRO A 12 -4.29 8.58 11.27
CA PRO A 12 -5.67 8.21 10.97
C PRO A 12 -6.42 9.30 10.18
N GLU A 13 -5.96 10.55 10.22
CA GLU A 13 -6.53 11.68 9.48
C GLU A 13 -5.83 11.93 8.13
N ALA A 14 -4.87 11.07 7.74
CA ALA A 14 -4.19 11.18 6.46
C ALA A 14 -5.18 11.13 5.29
N PRO A 15 -4.90 11.84 4.18
CA PRO A 15 -5.75 11.77 2.99
C PRO A 15 -5.91 10.31 2.53
N PRO A 16 -7.13 9.86 2.19
CA PRO A 16 -7.37 8.47 1.81
C PRO A 16 -6.61 8.14 0.53
N TYR A 17 -6.17 6.89 0.43
CA TYR A 17 -5.64 6.35 -0.80
C TYR A 17 -6.71 6.39 -1.89
N ARG A 18 -6.34 6.84 -3.08
CA ARG A 18 -7.19 6.81 -4.27
C ARG A 18 -6.55 5.88 -5.29
N LEU A 19 -7.28 4.84 -5.66
CA LEU A 19 -6.85 3.93 -6.71
C LEU A 19 -6.90 4.66 -8.07
N ASP A 20 -5.75 4.74 -8.75
CA ASP A 20 -5.67 5.12 -10.15
C ASP A 20 -5.14 3.96 -11.00
N GLN A 21 -6.07 3.22 -11.58
CA GLN A 21 -5.75 2.10 -12.47
C GLN A 21 -5.05 2.51 -13.76
N HIS A 22 -4.93 3.80 -14.07
CA HIS A 22 -4.20 4.29 -15.23
C HIS A 22 -2.80 4.81 -14.88
N SER A 23 -2.43 4.81 -13.60
CA SER A 23 -1.13 5.32 -13.19
C SER A 23 0.03 4.58 -13.87
N PRO A 24 1.04 5.30 -14.40
CA PRO A 24 2.25 4.68 -14.93
C PRO A 24 3.17 4.13 -13.83
N TRP A 25 2.96 4.51 -12.56
CA TRP A 25 3.83 4.17 -11.43
C TRP A 25 3.10 3.37 -10.36
N ARG A 26 3.82 2.45 -9.76
CA ARG A 26 3.34 1.64 -8.65
C ARG A 26 4.43 1.49 -7.60
N VAL A 27 4.03 1.09 -6.41
CA VAL A 27 4.95 0.66 -5.37
C VAL A 27 4.69 -0.78 -5.01
N LYS A 28 5.73 -1.61 -5.08
CA LYS A 28 5.75 -2.98 -4.60
C LYS A 28 6.38 -3.01 -3.21
N SER A 29 5.71 -3.63 -2.26
CA SER A 29 6.16 -3.67 -0.87
C SER A 29 5.84 -4.99 -0.15
N ASP A 30 6.68 -5.32 0.82
CA ASP A 30 6.41 -6.31 1.84
C ASP A 30 6.14 -5.57 3.16
N PHE A 31 5.04 -5.87 3.83
CA PHE A 31 4.68 -5.19 5.07
C PHE A 31 3.87 -6.05 6.03
N ARG A 32 3.82 -5.63 7.29
CA ARG A 32 2.93 -6.12 8.33
C ARG A 32 2.15 -4.96 8.93
N VAL A 33 0.84 -5.10 9.08
CA VAL A 33 -0.01 -4.20 9.86
C VAL A 33 -0.40 -4.91 11.14
N ASP A 34 0.01 -4.36 12.28
CA ASP A 34 -0.45 -4.81 13.60
C ASP A 34 -1.77 -4.15 13.94
N PHE A 35 -2.67 -4.87 14.62
CA PHE A 35 -3.94 -4.28 15.06
C PHE A 35 -3.91 -3.97 16.56
N THR A 36 -4.52 -2.83 16.92
CA THR A 36 -4.63 -2.38 18.32
C THR A 36 -5.53 -3.27 19.18
N ASN A 37 -6.35 -4.12 18.57
CA ASN A 37 -7.16 -5.15 19.25
C ASN A 37 -6.52 -6.54 19.21
N GLY A 38 -5.27 -6.66 18.74
CA GLY A 38 -4.52 -7.91 18.69
C GLY A 38 -4.54 -8.59 17.32
N GLY A 39 -3.47 -9.32 17.01
CA GLY A 39 -3.24 -9.94 15.71
C GLY A 39 -2.57 -9.00 14.70
N TYR A 40 -2.32 -9.52 13.49
CA TYR A 40 -1.70 -8.77 12.40
C TYR A 40 -2.11 -9.34 11.03
N VAL A 41 -1.94 -8.53 9.98
CA VAL A 41 -1.96 -8.95 8.58
C VAL A 41 -0.57 -8.71 8.00
N GLU A 42 -0.02 -9.69 7.30
CA GLU A 42 1.24 -9.56 6.56
C GLU A 42 0.99 -9.78 5.08
N ALA A 43 1.62 -8.96 4.23
CA ALA A 43 1.56 -9.06 2.79
C ALA A 43 2.97 -9.10 2.20
N ARG A 44 3.12 -9.82 1.09
CA ARG A 44 4.38 -9.93 0.34
C ARG A 44 4.17 -9.63 -1.13
N GLY A 45 5.02 -8.80 -1.70
CA GLY A 45 4.93 -8.32 -3.07
C GLY A 45 3.63 -7.59 -3.37
N PHE A 46 3.06 -6.91 -2.37
CA PHE A 46 1.81 -6.18 -2.50
C PHE A 46 2.04 -4.90 -3.30
N ILE A 47 1.11 -4.56 -4.19
CA ILE A 47 1.28 -3.47 -5.16
C ILE A 47 0.16 -2.45 -5.01
N LEU A 48 0.52 -1.17 -4.92
CA LEU A 48 -0.38 -0.03 -4.95
C LEU A 48 -0.02 0.89 -6.12
N ASP A 49 -1.03 1.42 -6.81
CA ASP A 49 -0.85 2.47 -7.82
C ASP A 49 -0.45 3.79 -7.13
N LEU A 50 0.47 4.56 -7.73
CA LEU A 50 0.95 5.86 -7.22
C LEU A 50 0.49 7.01 -8.11
N GLU A 51 0.38 8.23 -7.62
CA GLU A 51 0.11 9.39 -8.49
C GLU A 51 1.37 9.88 -9.22
N ASP A 52 2.55 9.66 -8.64
CA ASP A 52 3.85 10.10 -9.15
C ASP A 52 4.91 8.97 -9.02
N ASP A 53 6.12 9.22 -9.51
CA ASP A 53 7.25 8.29 -9.50
C ASP A 53 7.91 8.11 -8.12
N SER A 54 7.29 8.64 -7.05
CA SER A 54 7.81 8.59 -5.69
C SER A 54 6.72 8.55 -4.64
N VAL A 55 7.06 7.98 -3.49
CA VAL A 55 6.25 8.01 -2.27
C VAL A 55 7.17 7.88 -1.07
N SER A 56 6.82 8.48 0.07
CA SER A 56 7.57 8.27 1.31
C SER A 56 7.12 6.98 2.02
N PRO A 57 7.95 6.35 2.87
CA PRO A 57 7.52 5.23 3.70
C PRO A 57 6.33 5.56 4.60
N GLU A 58 6.29 6.77 5.17
CA GLU A 58 5.19 7.27 6.00
C GLU A 58 3.89 7.29 5.19
N ARG A 59 3.95 7.85 3.98
CA ARG A 59 2.78 7.92 3.09
C ARG A 59 2.35 6.53 2.62
N LEU A 60 3.29 5.62 2.35
CA LEU A 60 2.99 4.24 2.00
C LEU A 60 2.26 3.51 3.15
N ALA A 61 2.65 3.72 4.41
CA ALA A 61 1.98 3.14 5.57
C ALA A 61 0.51 3.59 5.68
N GLU A 62 0.25 4.88 5.46
CA GLU A 62 -1.11 5.43 5.39
C GLU A 62 -1.92 4.84 4.23
N MET A 63 -1.31 4.77 3.04
CA MET A 63 -1.95 4.19 1.86
C MET A 63 -2.31 2.71 2.07
N ILE A 64 -1.44 1.92 2.71
CA ILE A 64 -1.68 0.51 3.04
C ILE A 64 -2.94 0.36 3.92
N VAL A 65 -3.03 1.13 5.01
CA VAL A 65 -4.19 1.07 5.92
C VAL A 65 -5.47 1.52 5.20
N SER A 66 -5.38 2.60 4.42
CA SER A 66 -6.51 3.15 3.68
C SER A 66 -7.01 2.20 2.57
N ALA A 67 -6.11 1.63 1.76
CA ALA A 67 -6.44 0.75 0.64
C ALA A 67 -7.13 -0.54 1.06
N MET A 68 -6.74 -1.09 2.22
CA MET A 68 -7.33 -2.32 2.77
C MET A 68 -8.54 -2.05 3.68
N ASN A 69 -8.87 -0.78 3.95
CA ASN A 69 -9.96 -0.36 4.84
C ASN A 69 -9.88 -1.05 6.23
N LEU A 70 -8.68 -1.10 6.81
CA LEU A 70 -8.42 -1.84 8.05
C LEU A 70 -8.89 -1.05 9.28
N LEU A 71 -9.98 -1.50 9.91
CA LEU A 71 -10.42 -0.97 11.20
C LEU A 71 -9.43 -1.37 12.32
N ARG A 72 -9.12 -0.43 13.23
CA ARG A 72 -8.18 -0.64 14.36
C ARG A 72 -6.73 -0.93 13.96
N ALA A 73 -6.33 -0.57 12.74
CA ALA A 73 -4.93 -0.60 12.34
C ALA A 73 -4.06 0.19 13.35
N GLY A 74 -2.97 -0.44 13.76
CA GLY A 74 -1.91 0.14 14.58
C GLY A 74 -0.66 0.36 13.73
N PRO A 75 0.53 0.11 14.29
CA PRO A 75 1.78 0.31 13.56
C PRO A 75 1.87 -0.55 12.28
N VAL A 76 2.47 0.03 11.25
CA VAL A 76 2.82 -0.66 10.00
C VAL A 76 4.33 -0.85 9.98
N THR A 77 4.77 -2.09 9.85
CA THR A 77 6.17 -2.44 9.61
C THR A 77 6.36 -2.70 8.13
N ILE A 78 7.15 -1.88 7.45
CA ILE A 78 7.51 -2.08 6.05
C ILE A 78 8.89 -2.76 6.01
N PHE A 79 8.99 -3.91 5.34
CA PHE A 79 10.22 -4.69 5.20
C PHE A 79 10.96 -4.38 3.89
N SER A 80 10.21 -4.03 2.85
CA SER A 80 10.75 -3.67 1.55
C SER A 80 9.80 -2.71 0.84
N MET A 81 10.37 -1.85 -0.01
CA MET A 81 9.63 -0.91 -0.83
C MET A 81 10.42 -0.65 -2.11
N GLN A 82 9.76 -0.79 -3.26
CA GLN A 82 10.33 -0.54 -4.57
C GLN A 82 9.29 0.14 -5.45
N ILE A 83 9.64 1.31 -5.99
CA ILE A 83 8.82 1.94 -7.04
C ILE A 83 9.09 1.22 -8.35
N VAL A 84 8.03 0.95 -9.08
CA VAL A 84 8.05 0.16 -10.31
C VAL A 84 7.16 0.78 -11.38
N PRO A 85 7.61 0.80 -12.66
CA PRO A 85 6.75 1.21 -13.76
C PRO A 85 5.72 0.12 -14.08
N ARG A 86 4.53 0.54 -14.50
CA ARG A 86 3.46 -0.37 -14.92
C ARG A 86 3.87 -1.17 -16.17
N GLY A 87 3.59 -2.47 -16.16
CA GLY A 87 3.82 -3.36 -17.31
C GLY A 87 5.21 -4.03 -17.35
N GLU A 88 6.15 -3.60 -16.50
CA GLU A 88 7.47 -4.24 -16.39
C GLU A 88 7.54 -5.34 -15.31
N HIS A 89 6.46 -5.52 -14.55
CA HIS A 89 6.33 -6.56 -13.52
C HIS A 89 5.20 -7.53 -13.89
N GLN A 90 5.40 -8.83 -13.58
CA GLN A 90 4.36 -9.87 -13.66
C GLN A 90 3.31 -9.63 -12.57
N ASP A 91 2.53 -8.57 -12.74
CA ASP A 91 1.45 -8.21 -11.86
C ASP A 91 0.22 -9.05 -12.25
N SER A 92 -0.52 -9.52 -11.24
CA SER A 92 -1.85 -10.08 -11.47
C SER A 92 -2.69 -9.06 -12.25
N GLN A 93 -3.44 -9.52 -13.27
CA GLN A 93 -4.34 -8.65 -14.03
C GLN A 93 -5.20 -7.82 -13.06
N ALA A 94 -5.39 -6.53 -13.39
CA ALA A 94 -6.28 -5.67 -12.60
C ALA A 94 -7.64 -6.36 -12.45
N ALA A 95 -8.16 -6.36 -11.21
CA ALA A 95 -9.51 -6.87 -10.98
C ALA A 95 -10.47 -6.11 -11.88
N ILE A 96 -11.27 -6.84 -12.67
CA ILE A 96 -12.31 -6.26 -13.51
C ILE A 96 -13.29 -5.55 -12.57
N VAL A 97 -13.34 -4.23 -12.61
CA VAL A 97 -14.36 -3.47 -11.89
C VAL A 97 -15.67 -3.67 -12.66
N PRO A 98 -16.70 -4.33 -12.10
CA PRO A 98 -17.96 -4.44 -12.78
C PRO A 98 -18.51 -3.04 -13.03
N ALA A 99 -18.95 -2.77 -14.26
CA ALA A 99 -19.62 -1.51 -14.57
C ALA A 99 -20.79 -1.34 -13.59
N LYS A 100 -20.89 -0.14 -13.00
CA LYS A 100 -21.96 0.22 -12.09
C LYS A 100 -23.28 -0.04 -12.81
N ALA A 101 -24.10 -0.97 -12.31
CA ALA A 101 -25.46 -1.14 -12.82
C ALA A 101 -26.22 0.17 -12.55
N GLU A 102 -26.75 0.77 -13.62
CA GLU A 102 -27.62 1.95 -13.59
C GLU A 102 -28.95 1.68 -12.88
#